data_AF-G2ILD3-F1
#
_entry.id   AF-G2ILD3-F1
#
_cell.length_a   1.000
_cell.length_b   1.000
_cell.length_c   1.000
_cell.angle_alpha   90.00
_cell.angle_beta   90.00
_cell.angle_gamma   90.00
#
_symmetry.space_group_name_H-M   'P 1'
#
loop_
_entity.id
_entity.type
_entity.pdbx_description
1 polymer ?
#
loop_
_entity_poly.entity_id
_entity_poly.type
_entity_poly.pdbx_seq_one_letter_code
_entity_poly.pdbx_strand_id
1 'polypeptide(L)'
;MNRFEQAVYDCMKPTEALYEQTRNPFHRKIILNFWRHVHLEGAGLYDQICADDMMVERPVYRITWGANPAVIEGREGVKAFYDSVGDVVLWNSDDRIAVADWGIADELTFNLLGLGGIMQAIGYDVPDPHKFYHVRSRQAFIWPYDSRALLAGEHLYEDKTSLVWEEVDEAELTTAARVKAIQKDLLDQLHARFGEKFWVWEPDAATV
;
A
#
# COMPACT_ATOMS: atom_id res chain seq x y z
N MET A 1 -21.13 -6.89 -6.47
CA MET A 1 -19.79 -6.70 -5.90
C MET A 1 -19.27 -8.06 -5.50
N ASN A 2 -18.14 -8.50 -6.03
CA ASN A 2 -17.56 -9.81 -5.72
C ASN A 2 -16.71 -9.76 -4.42
N ARG A 3 -16.19 -10.91 -3.97
CA ARG A 3 -15.42 -10.99 -2.72
C ARG A 3 -14.13 -10.17 -2.75
N PHE A 4 -13.45 -10.09 -3.90
CA PHE A 4 -12.20 -9.34 -4.05
C PHE A 4 -12.45 -7.84 -4.03
N GLU A 5 -13.49 -7.36 -4.71
CA GLU A 5 -13.88 -5.95 -4.65
C GLU A 5 -14.25 -5.53 -3.21
N GLN A 6 -15.03 -6.35 -2.50
CA GLN A 6 -15.35 -6.07 -1.09
C GLN A 6 -14.09 -6.01 -0.23
N ALA A 7 -13.13 -6.91 -0.45
CA ALA A 7 -11.86 -6.90 0.28
C ALA A 7 -11.06 -5.61 0.02
N VAL A 8 -11.09 -5.10 -1.21
CA VAL A 8 -10.48 -3.80 -1.55
C VAL A 8 -11.20 -2.64 -0.86
N TYR A 9 -12.53 -2.64 -0.77
CA TYR A 9 -13.26 -1.64 0.03
C TYR A 9 -12.88 -1.69 1.52
N ASP A 10 -12.54 -2.87 2.01
CA ASP A 10 -12.31 -3.13 3.43
C ASP A 10 -10.85 -2.94 3.85
N CYS A 11 -9.90 -2.88 2.91
CA CYS A 11 -8.46 -2.95 3.17
C CYS A 11 -7.93 -1.85 4.12
N MET A 12 -8.63 -0.72 4.23
CA MET A 12 -8.21 0.39 5.11
C MET A 12 -9.03 0.53 6.40
N LYS A 13 -9.95 -0.40 6.69
CA LYS A 13 -10.70 -0.41 7.96
C LYS A 13 -9.79 -0.44 9.20
N PRO A 14 -8.69 -1.22 9.24
CA PRO A 14 -7.76 -1.18 10.37
C PRO A 14 -7.09 0.18 10.55
N THR A 15 -6.72 0.84 9.44
CA THR A 15 -6.13 2.19 9.44
C THR A 15 -7.12 3.24 9.94
N GLU A 16 -8.39 3.15 9.52
CA GLU A 16 -9.46 3.99 10.05
C GLU A 16 -9.60 3.83 11.57
N ALA A 17 -9.67 2.59 12.04
CA ALA A 17 -9.77 2.30 13.47
C ALA A 17 -8.58 2.86 14.26
N LEU A 18 -7.35 2.72 13.74
CA LEU A 18 -6.15 3.32 14.32
C LEU A 18 -6.23 4.85 14.37
N TYR A 19 -6.72 5.49 13.31
CA TYR A 19 -6.90 6.94 13.26
C TYR A 19 -7.89 7.42 14.33
N GLU A 20 -9.04 6.75 14.50
CA GLU A 20 -10.08 7.14 15.46
C GLU A 20 -9.62 7.07 16.92
N GLN A 21 -8.74 6.13 17.26
CA GLN A 21 -8.19 6.01 18.62
C GLN A 21 -6.97 6.92 18.88
N THR A 22 -6.27 7.35 17.82
CA THR A 22 -5.03 8.14 17.95
C THR A 22 -5.33 9.58 18.36
N ARG A 23 -4.67 10.06 19.42
CA ARG A 23 -4.83 11.42 19.96
C ARG A 23 -3.67 12.35 19.62
N ASN A 24 -2.46 11.81 19.43
CA ASN A 24 -1.31 12.62 19.06
C ASN A 24 -1.53 13.22 17.66
N PRO A 25 -1.51 14.57 17.51
CA PRO A 25 -1.82 15.23 16.24
C PRO A 25 -0.80 14.89 15.14
N PHE A 26 0.48 14.71 15.49
CA PHE A 26 1.51 14.33 14.54
C PHE A 26 1.30 12.90 14.02
N HIS A 27 1.00 11.94 14.93
CA HIS A 27 0.69 10.57 14.54
C HIS A 27 -0.55 10.48 13.64
N ARG A 28 -1.57 11.30 13.92
CA ARG A 28 -2.76 11.38 13.06
C ARG A 28 -2.40 11.82 11.65
N LYS A 29 -1.42 12.73 11.47
CA LYS A 29 -0.95 13.12 10.14
C LYS A 29 -0.17 12.04 9.44
N ILE A 30 0.71 11.32 10.16
CA ILE A 30 1.40 10.14 9.61
C ILE A 30 0.36 9.12 9.10
N ILE A 31 -0.66 8.81 9.89
CA ILE A 31 -1.73 7.87 9.49
C ILE A 31 -2.48 8.37 8.25
N LEU A 32 -2.82 9.66 8.20
CA LEU A 32 -3.53 10.23 7.04
C LEU A 32 -2.68 10.25 5.76
N ASN A 33 -1.37 10.50 5.88
CA ASN A 33 -0.43 10.37 4.77
C ASN A 33 -0.38 8.91 4.28
N PHE A 34 -0.17 7.96 5.17
CA PHE A 34 -0.16 6.52 4.85
C PHE A 34 -1.48 6.07 4.20
N TRP A 35 -2.62 6.47 4.77
CA TRP A 35 -3.93 6.09 4.24
C TRP A 35 -4.14 6.64 2.83
N ARG A 36 -3.77 7.90 2.61
CA ARG A 36 -3.78 8.49 1.27
C ARG A 36 -2.86 7.74 0.32
N HIS A 37 -1.64 7.40 0.77
CA HIS A 37 -0.65 6.70 -0.03
C HIS A 37 -1.18 5.38 -0.57
N VAL A 38 -1.76 4.52 0.28
CA VAL A 38 -2.29 3.22 -0.15
C VAL A 38 -3.38 3.38 -1.23
N HIS A 39 -4.27 4.35 -1.09
CA HIS A 39 -5.29 4.61 -2.11
C HIS A 39 -4.70 5.16 -3.42
N LEU A 40 -3.69 6.04 -3.34
CA LEU A 40 -3.00 6.53 -4.54
C LEU A 40 -2.28 5.41 -5.27
N GLU A 41 -1.64 4.49 -4.53
CA GLU A 41 -0.93 3.35 -5.07
C GLU A 41 -1.90 2.42 -5.81
N GLY A 42 -2.98 2.01 -5.13
CA GLY A 42 -4.03 1.20 -5.74
C GLY A 42 -4.75 1.89 -6.91
N ALA A 43 -4.77 3.22 -6.95
CA ALA A 43 -5.33 4.02 -8.04
C ALA A 43 -4.36 4.23 -9.23
N GLY A 44 -3.08 3.87 -9.09
CA GLY A 44 -2.04 4.13 -10.08
C GLY A 44 -1.63 5.59 -10.22
N LEU A 45 -1.75 6.38 -9.14
CA LEU A 45 -1.48 7.83 -9.11
C LEU A 45 -0.07 8.14 -8.56
N TYR A 46 0.96 7.50 -9.13
CA TYR A 46 2.33 7.50 -8.58
C TYR A 46 2.99 8.89 -8.55
N ASP A 47 2.64 9.78 -9.48
CA ASP A 47 3.13 11.16 -9.45
C ASP A 47 2.67 11.91 -8.19
N GLN A 48 1.46 11.60 -7.70
CA GLN A 48 0.94 12.20 -6.47
C GLN A 48 1.54 11.57 -5.21
N ILE A 49 1.94 10.30 -5.27
CA ILE A 49 2.69 9.63 -4.20
C ILE A 49 4.07 10.29 -4.04
N CYS A 50 4.72 10.59 -5.16
CA CYS A 50 6.05 11.19 -5.19
C CYS A 50 6.04 12.72 -5.04
N ALA A 51 4.90 13.32 -4.69
CA ALA A 51 4.77 14.76 -4.49
C ALA A 51 5.57 15.24 -3.26
N ASP A 52 5.94 16.53 -3.27
CA ASP A 52 6.74 17.16 -2.21
C ASP A 52 6.07 17.17 -0.83
N ASP A 53 4.76 17.05 -0.79
CA ASP A 53 3.95 17.02 0.43
C ASP A 53 3.55 15.60 0.86
N MET A 54 4.02 14.56 0.17
CA MET A 54 3.79 13.15 0.51
C MET A 54 5.07 12.43 0.96
N MET A 55 6.17 12.68 0.27
CA MET A 55 7.41 11.89 0.39
C MET A 55 8.62 12.82 0.41
N VAL A 56 9.68 12.42 1.12
CA VAL A 56 10.96 13.16 1.12
C VAL A 56 11.61 13.14 -0.28
N GLU A 57 12.61 13.98 -0.52
CA GLU A 57 13.30 14.04 -1.82
C GLU A 57 14.01 12.71 -2.17
N ARG A 58 14.60 12.08 -1.16
CA ARG A 58 15.39 10.84 -1.28
C ARG A 58 14.83 9.74 -0.39
N PRO A 59 13.65 9.17 -0.72
CA PRO A 59 13.13 8.02 -0.02
C PRO A 59 14.05 6.81 -0.21
N VAL A 60 14.04 5.88 0.75
CA VAL A 60 14.76 4.60 0.62
C VAL A 60 13.82 3.45 0.87
N TYR A 61 13.60 2.64 -0.17
CA TYR A 61 12.77 1.46 -0.11
C TYR A 61 13.67 0.22 0.00
N ARG A 62 13.34 -0.69 0.91
CA ARG A 62 14.06 -1.95 1.15
C ARG A 62 13.07 -3.09 0.99
N ILE A 63 13.09 -3.72 -0.17
CA ILE A 63 12.06 -4.67 -0.57
C ILE A 63 12.66 -6.06 -0.57
N THR A 64 12.06 -6.96 0.20
CA THR A 64 12.32 -8.40 0.17
C THR A 64 11.02 -9.12 -0.20
N TRP A 65 10.62 -8.95 -1.45
CA TRP A 65 9.40 -9.49 -2.03
C TRP A 65 9.73 -10.38 -3.23
N GLY A 66 9.10 -11.54 -3.32
CA GLY A 66 9.34 -12.48 -4.42
C GLY A 66 10.79 -12.96 -4.46
N ALA A 67 11.31 -13.26 -5.64
CA ALA A 67 12.64 -13.83 -5.82
C ALA A 67 13.79 -12.82 -5.68
N ASN A 68 13.53 -11.53 -5.92
CA ASN A 68 14.59 -10.54 -6.16
C ASN A 68 14.50 -9.38 -5.16
N PRO A 69 15.22 -9.45 -4.02
CA PRO A 69 15.27 -8.33 -3.09
C PRO A 69 16.02 -7.14 -3.70
N ALA A 70 15.58 -5.93 -3.37
CA ALA A 70 16.14 -4.70 -3.92
C ALA A 70 16.18 -3.56 -2.88
N VAL A 71 17.11 -2.63 -3.08
CA VAL A 71 17.08 -1.31 -2.46
C VAL A 71 16.81 -0.31 -3.56
N ILE A 72 15.79 0.53 -3.37
CA ILE A 72 15.37 1.55 -4.32
C ILE A 72 15.55 2.89 -3.63
N GLU A 73 16.19 3.83 -4.31
CA GLU A 73 16.53 5.14 -3.75
C GLU A 73 15.99 6.26 -4.63
N GLY A 74 15.49 7.32 -3.99
CA GLY A 74 14.97 8.48 -4.70
C GLY A 74 13.57 8.25 -5.27
N ARG A 75 12.85 9.36 -5.48
CA ARG A 75 11.48 9.31 -6.02
C ARG A 75 11.41 8.70 -7.42
N GLU A 76 12.41 8.94 -8.26
CA GLU A 76 12.49 8.33 -9.59
C GLU A 76 12.58 6.80 -9.52
N GLY A 77 13.41 6.27 -8.61
CA GLY A 77 13.50 4.84 -8.37
C GLY A 77 12.19 4.25 -7.87
N VAL A 78 11.53 4.93 -6.92
CA VAL A 78 10.24 4.49 -6.38
C VAL A 78 9.15 4.47 -7.46
N LYS A 79 9.09 5.48 -8.31
CA LYS A 79 8.15 5.50 -9.44
C LYS A 79 8.43 4.36 -10.42
N ALA A 80 9.69 4.13 -10.79
CA ALA A 80 10.06 3.03 -11.67
C ALA A 80 9.73 1.66 -11.07
N PHE A 81 9.83 1.51 -9.74
CA PHE A 81 9.38 0.32 -9.04
C PHE A 81 7.87 0.12 -9.17
N TYR A 82 7.06 1.14 -8.90
CA TYR A 82 5.60 1.04 -9.07
C TYR A 82 5.17 0.73 -10.50
N ASP A 83 5.83 1.33 -11.49
CA ASP A 83 5.57 1.06 -12.91
C ASP A 83 5.93 -0.39 -13.30
N SER A 84 6.83 -1.05 -12.55
CA SER A 84 7.27 -2.43 -12.83
C SER A 84 6.31 -3.53 -12.37
N VAL A 85 5.43 -3.23 -11.40
CA VAL A 85 4.52 -4.22 -10.78
C VAL A 85 3.39 -4.66 -11.73
N GLY A 86 3.16 -3.92 -12.82
CA GLY A 86 2.20 -4.28 -13.87
C GLY A 86 0.72 -4.22 -13.43
N ASP A 87 -0.18 -4.74 -14.26
CA ASP A 87 -1.63 -4.74 -14.00
C ASP A 87 -2.07 -5.94 -13.14
N VAL A 88 -1.52 -6.04 -11.92
CA VAL A 88 -1.97 -7.00 -10.90
C VAL A 88 -2.96 -6.33 -9.96
N VAL A 89 -3.97 -7.08 -9.50
CA VAL A 89 -4.86 -6.63 -8.43
C VAL A 89 -4.20 -6.90 -7.09
N LEU A 90 -4.01 -5.84 -6.28
CA LEU A 90 -3.31 -5.89 -5.00
C LEU A 90 -4.19 -5.31 -3.89
N TRP A 91 -4.15 -5.92 -2.70
CA TRP A 91 -4.73 -5.35 -1.48
C TRP A 91 -4.12 -6.01 -0.22
N ASN A 92 -4.17 -5.28 0.89
CA ASN A 92 -3.84 -5.77 2.23
C ASN A 92 -5.10 -6.23 2.99
N SER A 93 -4.91 -7.16 3.92
CA SER A 93 -5.92 -7.60 4.89
C SER A 93 -5.27 -8.08 6.18
N ASP A 94 -6.06 -8.29 7.23
CA ASP A 94 -5.60 -8.81 8.52
C ASP A 94 -4.46 -8.00 9.16
N ASP A 95 -4.51 -6.68 8.96
CA ASP A 95 -3.49 -5.72 9.39
C ASP A 95 -3.40 -5.63 10.91
N ARG A 96 -2.16 -5.50 11.38
CA ARG A 96 -1.80 -5.21 12.76
C ARG A 96 -0.95 -3.97 12.76
N ILE A 97 -1.64 -2.85 12.59
CA ILE A 97 -1.02 -1.55 12.36
C ILE A 97 -0.79 -0.78 13.67
N ALA A 98 0.37 -0.14 13.76
CA ALA A 98 0.74 0.79 14.83
C ALA A 98 1.47 2.01 14.25
N VAL A 99 1.34 3.14 14.95
CA VAL A 99 2.04 4.39 14.65
C VAL A 99 2.92 4.81 15.81
N ALA A 100 4.06 5.42 15.51
CA ALA A 100 4.98 6.02 16.45
C ALA A 100 5.61 7.29 15.83
N ASP A 101 6.42 8.02 16.61
CA ASP A 101 7.08 9.24 16.14
C ASP A 101 7.99 8.99 14.92
N TRP A 102 8.51 7.78 14.78
CA TRP A 102 9.37 7.39 13.68
C TRP A 102 8.59 6.94 12.42
N GLY A 103 7.29 6.64 12.52
CA GLY A 103 6.48 6.16 11.39
C GLY A 103 5.43 5.09 11.72
N ILE A 104 5.14 4.25 10.73
CA ILE A 104 4.15 3.16 10.81
C ILE A 104 4.83 1.79 10.73
N ALA A 105 4.33 0.84 11.51
CA ALA A 105 4.58 -0.59 11.33
C ALA A 105 3.24 -1.29 11.12
N ASP A 106 3.22 -2.22 10.16
CA ASP A 106 2.06 -3.06 9.88
C ASP A 106 2.49 -4.50 9.59
N GLU A 107 1.82 -5.44 10.22
CA GLU A 107 1.95 -6.87 9.93
C GLU A 107 0.63 -7.36 9.32
N LEU A 108 0.65 -7.67 8.04
CA LEU A 108 -0.55 -7.86 7.22
C LEU A 108 -0.48 -9.13 6.38
N THR A 109 -1.61 -9.52 5.81
CA THR A 109 -1.72 -10.46 4.71
C THR A 109 -1.76 -9.66 3.42
N PHE A 110 -0.73 -9.81 2.58
CA PHE A 110 -0.70 -9.17 1.27
C PHE A 110 -1.31 -10.12 0.24
N ASN A 111 -2.16 -9.59 -0.64
CA ASN A 111 -2.91 -10.38 -1.59
C ASN A 111 -2.62 -9.91 -3.02
N LEU A 112 -2.45 -10.88 -3.92
CA LEU A 112 -2.33 -10.67 -5.35
C LEU A 112 -3.39 -11.49 -6.08
N LEU A 113 -4.04 -10.89 -7.07
CA LEU A 113 -4.92 -11.60 -7.99
C LEU A 113 -4.50 -11.27 -9.44
N GLY A 114 -4.19 -12.31 -10.21
CA GLY A 114 -3.72 -12.14 -11.59
C GLY A 114 -3.34 -13.45 -12.27
N LEU A 115 -2.83 -13.34 -13.50
CA LEU A 115 -2.39 -14.48 -14.30
C LEU A 115 -1.16 -15.16 -13.68
N GLY A 116 -1.09 -16.49 -13.82
CA GLY A 116 -0.01 -17.31 -13.30
C GLY A 116 1.36 -16.91 -13.84
N GLY A 117 1.44 -16.46 -15.10
CA GLY A 117 2.70 -15.98 -15.68
C GLY A 117 3.28 -14.77 -14.92
N ILE A 118 2.42 -13.91 -14.37
CA ILE A 118 2.88 -12.79 -13.54
C ILE A 118 3.38 -13.30 -12.18
N MET A 119 2.66 -14.24 -11.56
CA MET A 119 3.07 -14.85 -10.29
C MET A 119 4.42 -15.58 -10.41
N GLN A 120 4.62 -16.30 -11.52
CA GLN A 120 5.89 -16.95 -11.84
C GLN A 120 7.03 -15.94 -12.03
N ALA A 121 6.76 -14.78 -12.65
CA ALA A 121 7.75 -13.71 -12.80
C ALA A 121 8.16 -13.08 -11.46
N ILE A 122 7.23 -13.01 -10.50
CA ILE A 122 7.52 -12.59 -9.11
C ILE A 122 8.36 -13.67 -8.39
N GLY A 123 8.27 -14.93 -8.82
CA GLY A 123 9.02 -16.06 -8.27
C GLY A 123 8.17 -17.01 -7.43
N TYR A 124 6.86 -17.07 -7.71
CA TYR A 124 5.93 -17.99 -7.04
C TYR A 124 5.70 -19.25 -7.88
N ASP A 125 5.67 -20.39 -7.22
CA ASP A 125 5.58 -21.72 -7.85
C ASP A 125 4.14 -22.12 -8.22
N VAL A 126 3.41 -21.25 -8.92
CA VAL A 126 2.08 -21.59 -9.47
C VAL A 126 2.22 -22.45 -10.74
N PRO A 127 1.34 -23.44 -10.97
CA PRO A 127 1.61 -24.48 -11.97
C PRO A 127 1.34 -24.07 -13.42
N ASP A 128 0.38 -23.17 -13.70
CA ASP A 128 -0.05 -22.83 -15.06
C ASP A 128 0.04 -21.32 -15.33
N PRO A 129 0.84 -20.85 -16.31
CA PRO A 129 0.98 -19.42 -16.57
C PRO A 129 -0.29 -18.76 -17.15
N HIS A 130 -1.24 -19.55 -17.66
CA HIS A 130 -2.44 -19.07 -18.36
C HIS A 130 -3.70 -19.03 -17.49
N LYS A 131 -3.63 -19.55 -16.26
CA LYS A 131 -4.73 -19.49 -15.29
C LYS A 131 -4.60 -18.32 -14.34
N PHE A 132 -5.68 -17.96 -13.68
CA PHE A 132 -5.69 -16.93 -12.66
C PHE A 132 -5.50 -17.53 -11.27
N TYR A 133 -4.72 -16.83 -10.44
CA TYR A 133 -4.43 -17.22 -9.08
C TYR A 133 -4.69 -16.07 -8.11
N HIS A 134 -5.23 -16.40 -6.96
CA HIS A 134 -5.15 -15.57 -5.76
C HIS A 134 -3.98 -16.07 -4.92
N VAL A 135 -2.91 -15.28 -4.86
CA VAL A 135 -1.74 -15.54 -4.01
C VAL A 135 -1.83 -14.67 -2.77
N ARG A 136 -1.45 -15.22 -1.62
CA ARG A 136 -1.39 -14.47 -0.35
C ARG A 136 -0.17 -14.89 0.47
N SER A 137 0.46 -13.93 1.13
CA SER A 137 1.55 -14.15 2.08
C SER A 137 1.45 -13.16 3.24
N ARG A 138 1.93 -13.55 4.42
CA ARG A 138 2.17 -12.65 5.55
C ARG A 138 3.38 -11.77 5.25
N GLN A 139 3.24 -10.49 5.53
CA GLN A 139 4.29 -9.51 5.29
C GLN A 139 4.37 -8.51 6.45
N ALA A 140 5.56 -7.95 6.65
CA ALA A 140 5.79 -6.83 7.55
C ALA A 140 6.22 -5.60 6.76
N PHE A 141 5.50 -4.51 6.95
CA PHE A 141 5.72 -3.23 6.30
C PHE A 141 6.13 -2.22 7.37
N ILE A 142 7.28 -1.59 7.19
CA ILE A 142 7.75 -0.49 8.05
C ILE A 142 7.90 0.75 7.18
N TRP A 143 7.20 1.82 7.53
CA TRP A 143 7.13 3.07 6.79
C TRP A 143 7.71 4.19 7.66
N PRO A 144 9.01 4.52 7.52
CA PRO A 144 9.61 5.62 8.25
C PRO A 144 9.06 6.97 7.77
N TYR A 145 8.82 7.89 8.69
CA TYR A 145 8.38 9.26 8.40
C TYR A 145 9.36 10.29 8.99
N ASP A 146 9.51 11.43 8.32
CA ASP A 146 10.29 12.56 8.84
C ASP A 146 9.47 13.43 9.81
N SER A 147 10.09 14.44 10.41
CA SER A 147 9.43 15.36 11.35
C SER A 147 8.34 16.24 10.71
N ARG A 148 8.21 16.21 9.38
CA ARG A 148 7.16 16.88 8.60
C ARG A 148 6.05 15.92 8.17
N ALA A 149 6.04 14.70 8.71
CA ALA A 149 5.14 13.61 8.32
C ALA A 149 5.20 13.29 6.82
N LEU A 150 6.38 13.45 6.19
CA LEU A 150 6.65 12.97 4.86
C LEU A 150 7.22 11.56 4.91
N LEU A 151 6.79 10.70 4.00
CA LEU A 151 7.28 9.34 3.88
C LEU A 151 8.78 9.36 3.52
N ALA A 152 9.60 8.74 4.36
CA ALA A 152 11.05 8.65 4.16
C ALA A 152 11.47 7.33 3.49
N GLY A 153 10.57 6.36 3.35
CA GLY A 153 10.85 5.09 2.72
C GLY A 153 9.85 4.01 3.08
N GLU A 154 10.11 2.79 2.62
CA GLU A 154 9.29 1.62 2.92
C GLU A 154 10.17 0.39 3.04
N HIS A 155 10.02 -0.39 4.09
CA HIS A 155 10.69 -1.66 4.25
C HIS A 155 9.66 -2.79 4.22
N LEU A 156 9.71 -3.61 3.18
CA LEU A 156 8.79 -4.71 2.94
C LEU A 156 9.52 -6.03 3.17
N TYR A 157 9.01 -6.82 4.10
CA TYR A 157 9.50 -8.16 4.41
C TYR A 157 8.42 -9.21 4.18
N GLU A 158 8.61 -10.06 3.17
CA GLU A 158 7.71 -11.19 2.91
C GLU A 158 8.13 -12.44 3.71
N ASP A 159 7.18 -13.01 4.45
CA ASP A 159 7.33 -14.37 4.99
C ASP A 159 6.95 -15.39 3.91
N LYS A 160 7.95 -15.89 3.18
CA LYS A 160 7.76 -16.91 2.15
C LYS A 160 7.18 -18.23 2.68
N THR A 161 7.32 -18.53 3.98
CA THR A 161 6.79 -19.77 4.55
C THR A 161 5.28 -19.74 4.71
N SER A 162 4.68 -18.54 4.70
CA SER A 162 3.23 -18.33 4.76
C SER A 162 2.57 -18.26 3.38
N LEU A 163 3.35 -18.31 2.30
CA LEU A 163 2.85 -18.15 0.94
C LEU A 163 1.91 -19.29 0.57
N VAL A 164 0.69 -18.94 0.19
CA VAL A 164 -0.30 -19.89 -0.34
C VAL A 164 -0.99 -19.28 -1.56
N TRP A 165 -1.46 -20.15 -2.44
CA TRP A 165 -2.19 -19.76 -3.64
C TRP A 165 -3.35 -20.69 -3.92
N GLU A 166 -4.38 -20.16 -4.58
CA GLU A 166 -5.50 -20.92 -5.12
C GLU A 166 -5.77 -20.49 -6.56
N GLU A 167 -6.16 -21.44 -7.42
CA GLU A 167 -6.71 -21.13 -8.75
C GLU A 167 -8.08 -20.46 -8.58
N VAL A 168 -8.36 -19.45 -9.39
CA VAL A 168 -9.61 -18.67 -9.30
C VAL A 168 -10.35 -18.74 -10.63
N ASP A 169 -11.66 -18.99 -10.57
CA ASP A 169 -12.55 -18.99 -11.74
C ASP A 169 -12.64 -17.56 -12.33
N GLU A 170 -12.60 -17.45 -13.66
CA GLU A 170 -12.69 -16.16 -14.35
C GLU A 170 -13.95 -15.36 -13.98
N ALA A 171 -15.06 -16.03 -13.67
CA ALA A 171 -16.31 -15.39 -13.28
C ALA A 171 -16.22 -14.70 -11.90
N GLU A 172 -15.26 -15.06 -11.05
CA GLU A 172 -15.03 -14.43 -9.75
C GLU A 172 -14.07 -13.23 -9.82
N LEU A 173 -13.34 -13.07 -10.92
CA LEU A 173 -12.27 -12.09 -11.01
C LEU A 173 -12.79 -10.66 -10.91
N THR A 174 -11.92 -9.79 -10.40
CA THR A 174 -11.99 -8.35 -10.64
C THR A 174 -10.81 -7.95 -11.53
N THR A 175 -10.83 -6.73 -12.04
CA THR A 175 -9.78 -6.22 -12.92
C THR A 175 -8.97 -5.13 -12.23
N ALA A 176 -7.71 -4.95 -12.63
CA ALA A 176 -6.89 -3.83 -12.17
C ALA A 176 -7.57 -2.48 -12.43
N ALA A 177 -8.26 -2.32 -13.56
CA ALA A 177 -9.03 -1.13 -13.88
C ALA A 177 -10.18 -0.88 -12.89
N ARG A 178 -10.90 -1.94 -12.50
CA ARG A 178 -11.98 -1.85 -11.52
C ARG A 178 -11.46 -1.50 -10.13
N VAL A 179 -10.36 -2.11 -9.71
CA VAL A 179 -9.69 -1.80 -8.43
C VAL A 179 -9.18 -0.37 -8.41
N LYS A 180 -8.55 0.11 -9.49
CA LYS A 180 -8.15 1.52 -9.64
C LYS A 180 -9.34 2.48 -9.48
N ALA A 181 -10.53 2.11 -9.98
CA ALA A 181 -11.75 2.91 -9.79
C ALA A 181 -12.21 2.91 -8.33
N ILE A 182 -12.25 1.74 -7.67
CA ILE A 182 -12.61 1.62 -6.25
C ILE A 182 -11.67 2.48 -5.37
N GLN A 183 -10.37 2.41 -5.63
CA GLN A 183 -9.36 3.16 -4.87
C GLN A 183 -9.51 4.68 -5.05
N LYS A 184 -9.90 5.15 -6.24
CA LYS A 184 -10.25 6.56 -6.48
C LYS A 184 -11.52 6.97 -5.71
N ASP A 185 -12.56 6.15 -5.74
CA ASP A 185 -13.79 6.43 -4.99
C ASP A 185 -13.53 6.53 -3.48
N LEU A 186 -12.63 5.70 -2.94
CA LEU A 186 -12.22 5.74 -1.53
C LEU A 186 -11.34 6.97 -1.22
N LEU A 187 -10.45 7.34 -2.13
CA LEU A 187 -9.65 8.56 -2.01
C LEU A 187 -10.55 9.81 -1.99
N ASP A 188 -11.54 9.90 -2.87
CA ASP A 188 -12.51 11.00 -2.91
C ASP A 188 -13.30 11.10 -1.59
N GLN A 189 -13.64 9.97 -0.96
CA GLN A 189 -14.27 9.96 0.35
C GLN A 189 -13.37 10.52 1.45
N LEU A 190 -12.05 10.28 1.41
CA LEU A 190 -11.11 10.91 2.33
C LEU A 190 -11.05 12.43 2.13
N HIS A 191 -11.02 12.89 0.88
CA HIS A 191 -11.08 14.32 0.55
C HIS A 191 -12.37 14.97 1.05
N ALA A 192 -13.51 14.32 0.82
CA ALA A 192 -14.80 14.79 1.32
C ALA A 192 -14.84 14.85 2.86
N ARG A 193 -14.18 13.91 3.54
CA ARG A 193 -14.16 13.80 5.01
C ARG A 193 -13.21 14.80 5.66
N PHE A 194 -12.03 15.03 5.09
CA PHE A 194 -10.94 15.74 5.76
C PHE A 194 -10.45 17.00 5.03
N GLY A 195 -10.91 17.27 3.80
CA GLY A 195 -10.52 18.42 2.98
C GLY A 195 -9.30 18.16 2.07
N GLU A 196 -8.82 19.19 1.36
CA GLU A 196 -7.85 19.06 0.24
C GLU A 196 -6.38 18.82 0.62
N LYS A 197 -6.01 18.96 1.90
CA LYS A 197 -4.61 18.81 2.38
C LYS A 197 -4.52 18.06 3.70
N PHE A 198 -5.42 17.10 3.89
CA PHE A 198 -5.63 16.47 5.19
C PHE A 198 -4.40 15.75 5.76
N TRP A 199 -3.50 15.27 4.90
CA TRP A 199 -2.28 14.55 5.27
C TRP A 199 -1.11 15.48 5.65
N VAL A 200 -1.15 16.75 5.24
CA VAL A 200 -0.03 17.69 5.44
C VAL A 200 0.09 18.02 6.93
N TRP A 201 1.28 17.86 7.48
CA TRP A 201 1.63 18.33 8.82
C TRP A 201 2.19 19.74 8.76
N GLU A 202 1.46 20.66 9.37
CA GLU A 202 1.91 22.01 9.65
C GLU A 202 2.07 22.07 11.17
N PRO A 203 3.29 22.01 11.71
CA PRO A 203 3.47 22.22 13.13
C PRO A 203 2.97 23.63 13.48
N ASP A 204 2.19 23.76 14.55
CA ASP A 204 1.73 25.07 15.03
C ASP A 204 2.93 26.01 15.12
N ALA A 205 2.80 27.22 14.55
CA ALA A 205 3.84 28.25 14.54
C ALA A 205 4.23 28.77 15.96
N ALA A 206 3.78 28.12 17.02
CA ALA A 206 3.92 28.51 18.41
C ALA A 206 4.66 27.44 19.21
N THR A 207 5.96 27.29 18.99
CA THR A 207 6.98 26.99 20.02
C THR A 207 8.37 26.99 19.37
N VAL A 208 8.87 28.20 19.11
CA VAL A 208 10.32 28.50 19.04
C VAL A 208 10.61 29.52 20.12
#